data_AF-A0A929VWJ4-F1
#
_entry.id   AF-A0A929VWJ4-F1
#
_cell.length_a   1.000
_cell.length_b   1.000
_cell.length_c   1.000
_cell.angle_alpha   90.00
_cell.angle_beta   90.00
_cell.angle_gamma   90.00
#
_symmetry.space_group_name_H-M   'P 1'
#
loop_
_entity.id
_entity.type
_entity.pdbx_description
1 polymer ?
#
loop_
_entity_poly.entity_id
_entity_poly.type
_entity_poly.pdbx_seq_one_letter_code
_entity_poly.pdbx_strand_id
1 'polypeptide(L)'
;MKFSFPQILLPALTALLVACLLPLPYGFYVLVRFVAAGAFALLAVDAFDRASNNRAWAFVALALLFQPFFKLALGRPLWNIVDVAVAGWLLYLWLKGR
;
A
#
# COMPACT_ATOMS: atom_id res chain seq x y z
N MET A 1 -16.24 16.03 10.07
CA MET A 1 -15.40 16.44 8.92
C MET A 1 -14.91 15.20 8.17
N LYS A 2 -15.57 14.85 7.05
CA LYS A 2 -15.13 13.80 6.10
C LYS A 2 -13.99 14.41 5.27
N PHE A 3 -12.74 14.11 5.61
CA PHE A 3 -11.59 14.59 4.84
C PHE A 3 -11.36 13.69 3.62
N SER A 4 -11.27 14.32 2.45
CA SER A 4 -11.17 13.71 1.11
C SER A 4 -9.78 13.15 0.72
N PHE A 5 -8.75 13.34 1.55
CA PHE A 5 -7.37 12.91 1.25
C PHE A 5 -7.15 11.41 1.01
N PRO A 6 -7.77 10.46 1.76
CA PRO A 6 -7.58 9.03 1.46
C PRO A 6 -8.18 8.63 0.10
N GLN A 7 -9.22 9.30 -0.38
CA GLN A 7 -9.93 8.91 -1.61
C GLN A 7 -9.09 9.08 -2.88
N ILE A 8 -8.06 9.94 -2.85
CA ILE A 8 -7.11 10.20 -3.94
C ILE A 8 -5.85 9.34 -3.77
N LEU A 9 -5.43 9.08 -2.52
CA LEU A 9 -4.24 8.28 -2.23
C LEU A 9 -4.44 6.79 -2.56
N LEU A 10 -5.64 6.25 -2.30
CA LEU A 10 -5.99 4.87 -2.64
C LEU A 10 -5.85 4.55 -4.13
N PRO A 11 -6.45 5.31 -5.08
CA PRO A 11 -6.29 5.04 -6.51
C PRO A 11 -4.87 5.28 -7.01
N ALA A 12 -4.13 6.23 -6.42
CA ALA A 12 -2.72 6.44 -6.74
C ALA A 12 -1.85 5.23 -6.32
N LEU A 13 -2.09 4.68 -5.13
CA LEU A 13 -1.47 3.43 -4.67
C LEU A 13 -1.83 2.24 -5.56
N THR A 14 -3.11 2.11 -5.93
CA THR A 14 -3.57 1.05 -6.85
C THR A 14 -2.88 1.16 -8.21
N ALA A 15 -2.78 2.37 -8.78
CA ALA A 15 -2.08 2.58 -10.05
C ALA A 15 -0.58 2.25 -9.94
N LEU A 16 0.04 2.55 -8.80
CA LEU A 16 1.45 2.25 -8.55
C LEU A 16 1.71 0.73 -8.38
N LEU A 17 0.83 0.02 -7.68
CA LEU A 17 0.85 -1.44 -7.54
C LEU A 17 0.62 -2.13 -8.89
N VAL A 18 -0.34 -1.65 -9.69
CA VAL A 18 -0.58 -2.17 -11.05
C VAL A 18 0.60 -1.86 -11.98
N ALA A 19 1.26 -0.72 -11.83
CA ALA A 19 2.49 -0.41 -12.57
C ALA A 19 3.64 -1.38 -12.21
N CYS A 20 3.68 -1.90 -10.97
CA CYS A 20 4.62 -2.95 -10.56
C CYS A 20 4.38 -4.31 -11.23
N LEU A 21 3.22 -4.52 -11.85
CA LEU A 21 2.92 -5.74 -12.61
C LEU A 21 3.66 -5.78 -13.96
N LEU A 22 4.17 -4.65 -14.45
CA LEU A 22 5.06 -4.60 -15.61
C LEU A 22 6.47 -5.03 -15.20
N PRO A 23 7.20 -5.79 -16.05
CA PRO A 23 8.57 -6.22 -15.76
C PRO A 23 9.55 -5.04 -15.84
N LEU A 24 9.59 -4.23 -14.80
CA LEU A 24 10.52 -3.10 -14.66
C LEU A 24 11.88 -3.57 -14.11
N PRO A 25 12.97 -2.84 -14.40
CA PRO A 25 14.29 -3.16 -13.87
C PRO A 25 14.29 -3.11 -12.33
N TYR A 26 15.10 -3.96 -11.70
CA TYR A 26 15.07 -4.23 -10.25
C TYR A 26 15.11 -2.97 -9.36
N GLY A 27 15.83 -1.92 -9.78
CA GLY A 27 15.89 -0.64 -9.04
C GLY A 27 14.54 0.08 -8.94
N PHE A 28 13.68 -0.02 -9.96
CA PHE A 28 12.35 0.59 -9.93
C PHE A 28 11.42 -0.08 -8.91
N TYR A 29 11.52 -1.40 -8.73
CA TYR A 29 10.75 -2.11 -7.70
C TYR A 29 11.09 -1.61 -6.29
N VAL A 30 12.36 -1.34 -6.00
CA VAL A 30 12.79 -0.81 -4.70
C VAL A 30 12.23 0.60 -4.47
N LEU A 31 12.25 1.46 -5.50
CA LEU A 31 11.66 2.80 -5.43
C LEU A 31 10.15 2.75 -5.21
N VAL A 32 9.44 1.88 -5.95
CA VAL A 32 7.99 1.72 -5.79
C VAL A 32 7.65 1.25 -4.37
N ARG A 33 8.41 0.30 -3.81
CA ARG A 33 8.23 -0.11 -2.41
C ARG A 33 8.47 1.02 -1.42
N PHE A 34 9.48 1.85 -1.64
CA PHE A 34 9.76 3.01 -0.81
C PHE A 34 8.55 3.98 -0.80
N VAL A 35 8.01 4.26 -1.99
CA VAL A 35 6.82 5.12 -2.15
C VAL A 35 5.57 4.47 -1.53
N ALA A 36 5.36 3.17 -1.76
CA ALA A 36 4.23 2.42 -1.20
C ALA A 36 4.28 2.39 0.33
N ALA A 37 5.44 2.09 0.93
CA ALA A 37 5.65 2.12 2.37
C ALA A 37 5.37 3.51 2.96
N GLY A 38 5.86 4.57 2.31
CA GLY A 38 5.57 5.95 2.70
C GLY A 38 4.09 6.28 2.65
N ALA A 39 3.39 5.89 1.59
CA ALA A 39 1.95 6.10 1.45
C ALA A 39 1.14 5.31 2.49
N PHE A 40 1.51 4.06 2.78
CA PHE A 40 0.87 3.28 3.85
C PHE A 40 1.13 3.85 5.24
N ALA A 41 2.32 4.40 5.50
CA ALA A 41 2.62 5.08 6.76
C ALA A 41 1.73 6.31 6.96
N LEU A 42 1.53 7.12 5.91
CA LEU A 42 0.60 8.27 5.97
C LEU A 42 -0.84 7.82 6.22
N LEU A 43 -1.30 6.75 5.56
CA LEU A 43 -2.63 6.17 5.80
C LEU A 43 -2.79 5.61 7.22
N ALA A 44 -1.73 5.02 7.78
CA ALA A 44 -1.73 4.52 9.14
C ALA A 44 -1.92 5.67 10.15
N VAL A 45 -1.21 6.78 9.98
CA VAL A 45 -1.33 7.97 10.84
C VAL A 45 -2.75 8.54 10.79
N ASP A 46 -3.33 8.76 9.60
CA ASP A 46 -4.74 9.23 9.50
C ASP A 46 -5.73 8.21 10.09
N ALA A 47 -5.48 6.90 9.97
CA ALA A 47 -6.34 5.88 10.53
C ALA A 47 -6.28 5.81 12.07
N PHE A 48 -5.13 6.14 12.67
CA PHE A 48 -4.96 6.29 14.12
C PHE A 48 -5.73 7.51 14.64
N ASP A 49 -5.61 8.66 13.96
CA ASP A 49 -6.34 9.88 14.33
C ASP A 49 -7.87 9.70 14.28
N ARG A 50 -8.37 8.79 13.45
CA ARG A 50 -9.80 8.45 13.37
C ARG A 50 -10.28 7.42 14.41
N ALA A 51 -9.44 7.06 15.38
CA ALA A 51 -9.72 6.05 16.42
C ALA A 51 -10.13 4.66 15.88
N SER A 52 -9.89 4.38 14.59
CA SER A 52 -10.20 3.09 13.98
C SER A 52 -9.01 2.14 14.05
N ASN A 53 -8.69 1.73 15.29
CA ASN A 53 -7.52 0.91 15.62
C ASN A 53 -7.33 -0.31 14.71
N ASN A 54 -8.40 -1.04 14.38
CA ASN A 54 -8.29 -2.25 13.57
C ASN A 54 -7.74 -1.97 12.14
N ARG A 55 -8.11 -0.86 11.53
CA ARG A 55 -7.61 -0.47 10.19
C ARG A 55 -6.23 0.16 10.25
N ALA A 56 -5.94 0.91 11.31
CA ALA A 56 -4.63 1.51 11.53
C ALA A 56 -3.54 0.43 11.65
N TRP A 57 -3.78 -0.61 12.45
CA TRP A 57 -2.86 -1.75 12.55
C TRP A 57 -2.65 -2.48 11.23
N ALA A 58 -3.69 -2.61 10.40
CA ALA A 58 -3.56 -3.19 9.07
C ALA A 58 -2.65 -2.35 8.15
N PHE A 59 -2.80 -1.02 8.16
CA PHE A 59 -1.92 -0.14 7.37
C PHE A 59 -0.49 -0.11 7.89
N VAL A 60 -0.28 -0.16 9.21
CA VAL A 60 1.07 -0.30 9.80
C VAL A 60 1.71 -1.61 9.36
N ALA A 61 0.97 -2.73 9.42
CA ALA A 61 1.47 -4.02 8.96
C ALA A 61 1.85 -4.00 7.47
N LEU A 62 1.06 -3.32 6.63
CA LEU A 62 1.37 -3.11 5.22
C LEU A 62 2.59 -2.21 5.01
N ALA A 63 2.72 -1.10 5.74
CA ALA A 63 3.89 -0.25 5.69
C ALA A 63 5.18 -1.00 6.06
N LEU A 64 5.09 -1.90 7.06
CA LEU A 64 6.17 -2.79 7.46
C LEU A 64 6.41 -3.91 6.43
N LEU A 65 5.38 -4.41 5.75
CA LEU A 65 5.53 -5.42 4.71
C LEU A 65 6.26 -4.86 3.49
N PHE A 66 5.89 -3.64 3.07
CA PHE A 66 6.50 -2.93 1.93
C PHE A 66 7.78 -2.17 2.30
N GLN A 67 8.26 -2.28 3.55
CA GLN A 67 9.41 -1.51 3.99
C GLN A 67 10.68 -1.86 3.19
N PRO A 68 11.47 -0.86 2.78
CA PRO A 68 12.71 -1.07 2.03
C PRO A 68 13.91 -1.45 2.93
N PHE A 69 13.72 -1.46 4.25
CA PHE A 69 14.79 -1.73 5.23
C PHE A 69 15.13 -3.21 5.37
N PHE A 70 14.10 -4.07 5.37
CA PHE A 70 14.31 -5.52 5.36
C PHE A 70 14.28 -6.01 3.91
N LYS A 71 15.41 -6.54 3.44
CA LYS A 71 15.47 -7.29 2.18
C LYS A 71 14.70 -8.61 2.33
N LEU A 72 13.37 -8.53 2.29
CA LEU A 72 12.51 -9.69 2.11
C LEU A 72 12.70 -10.19 0.67
N ALA A 73 13.64 -11.13 0.51
CA ALA A 73 13.88 -11.85 -0.74
C ALA A 73 12.75 -12.86 -1.02
N LEU A 74 11.50 -12.44 -0.87
CA LEU A 74 10.36 -13.16 -1.41
C LEU A 74 10.57 -13.13 -2.93
N GLY A 75 10.53 -14.29 -3.60
CA GLY A 75 10.73 -14.34 -5.04
C GLY A 75 9.75 -13.44 -5.79
N ARG A 76 10.08 -13.00 -7.02
CA ARG A 76 9.18 -12.24 -7.90
C ARG A 76 7.72 -12.72 -7.89
N PRO A 77 7.41 -14.04 -8.03
CA PRO A 77 6.03 -14.50 -8.06
C PRO A 77 5.28 -14.23 -6.74
N LEU A 78 5.96 -14.36 -5.60
CA LEU A 78 5.33 -14.16 -4.29
C LEU A 78 5.00 -12.69 -4.07
N TRP A 79 5.91 -11.78 -4.45
CA TRP A 79 5.65 -10.35 -4.39
C TRP A 79 4.50 -9.92 -5.29
N ASN A 80 4.36 -10.49 -6.49
CA ASN A 80 3.23 -10.19 -7.35
C ASN A 80 1.90 -10.63 -6.73
N ILE A 81 1.87 -11.78 -6.05
CA ILE A 81 0.66 -12.25 -5.33
C ILE A 81 0.30 -11.27 -4.21
N VAL A 82 1.30 -10.84 -3.41
CA VAL A 82 1.10 -9.85 -2.35
C VAL A 82 0.60 -8.53 -2.92
N ASP A 83 1.20 -8.03 -4.00
CA ASP A 83 0.81 -6.79 -4.66
C ASP A 83 -0.64 -6.82 -5.13
N VAL A 84 -1.03 -7.90 -5.81
CA VAL A 84 -2.40 -8.08 -6.31
C VAL A 84 -3.40 -8.20 -5.15
N ALA A 85 -3.06 -8.94 -4.09
CA ALA A 85 -3.92 -9.08 -2.91
C ALA A 85 -4.12 -7.72 -2.20
N VAL A 86 -3.04 -6.96 -2.03
CA VAL A 86 -3.06 -5.64 -1.38
C VAL A 86 -3.81 -4.62 -2.25
N ALA A 87 -3.57 -4.63 -3.57
CA ALA A 87 -4.31 -3.79 -4.51
C ALA A 87 -5.81 -4.10 -4.48
N GLY A 88 -6.20 -5.39 -4.48
CA GLY A 88 -7.61 -5.80 -4.36
C GLY A 88 -8.26 -5.36 -3.04
N TRP A 89 -7.54 -5.49 -1.92
CA TRP A 89 -8.00 -5.02 -0.61
C TRP A 89 -8.20 -3.50 -0.57
N LEU A 90 -7.24 -2.73 -1.10
CA LEU A 90 -7.34 -1.28 -1.23
C LEU A 90 -8.54 -0.89 -2.09
N LEU A 91 -8.77 -1.59 -3.20
CA LEU A 91 -9.89 -1.32 -4.11
C LEU A 91 -11.24 -1.61 -3.43
N TYR A 92 -11.34 -2.69 -2.66
CA TYR A 92 -12.51 -2.98 -1.82
C TYR A 92 -12.77 -1.88 -0.78
N LEU A 93 -11.73 -1.41 -0.09
CA LEU A 93 -11.85 -0.30 0.87
C LEU A 93 -12.30 1.00 0.19
N TRP A 94 -11.82 1.26 -1.03
CA TRP A 94 -12.23 2.41 -1.82
C TRP A 94 -13.71 2.34 -2.21
N LEU A 95 -14.20 1.17 -2.65
CA LEU A 95 -15.61 0.95 -2.98
C LEU A 95 -16.54 1.08 -1.76
N LYS A 96 -16.10 0.58 -0.60
CA LYS A 96 -16.87 0.66 0.66
C LYS A 96 -16.90 2.07 1.26
N GLY A 97 -15.92 2.91 0.91
CA GLY A 97 -15.78 4.29 1.41
C GLY A 97 -16.42 5.37 0.53
N ARG A 98 -17.00 5.00 -0.63
CA ARG A 98 -17.93 5.86 -1.38
C ARG A 98 -19.32 5.80 -0.77
#